data_AF-A0A519H681-F1
#
_entry.id   AF-A0A519H681-F1
#
_cell.length_a   1.000
_cell.length_b   1.000
_cell.length_c   1.000
_cell.angle_alpha   90.00
_cell.angle_beta   90.00
_cell.angle_gamma   90.00
#
_symmetry.space_group_name_H-M   'P 1'
#
loop_
_entity.id
_entity.type
_entity.pdbx_description
1 polymer ?
#
loop_
_entity_poly.entity_id
_entity_poly.type
_entity_poly.pdbx_seq_one_letter_code
_entity_poly.pdbx_strand_id
1 'polypeptide(L)' 'MSRLDRFVQAQQGHYEQALAELRAGHKTSHWIWFVLPQLQGLG' A
#
# COMPACT_ATOMS: atom_id res chain seq x y z
N MET A 1 5.09 -9.54 -17.40
CA MET A 1 4.66 -8.93 -16.13
C MET A 1 5.21 -7.53 -16.09
N SER A 2 4.34 -6.54 -15.88
CA SER A 2 4.76 -5.15 -15.80
C SER A 2 5.55 -4.93 -14.51
N ARG A 3 6.45 -3.94 -14.48
CA ARG A 3 7.15 -3.55 -13.24
C ARG A 3 6.15 -3.18 -12.13
N LEU A 4 4.94 -2.75 -12.45
CA LEU A 4 3.92 -2.33 -11.48
C LEU A 4 3.20 -3.49 -10.80
N ASP A 5 3.23 -4.70 -11.37
CA ASP A 5 2.48 -5.86 -10.86
C ASP A 5 2.85 -6.20 -9.41
N ARG A 6 4.10 -5.90 -9.01
CA ARG A 6 4.60 -6.09 -7.64
C ARG A 6 3.80 -5.32 -6.58
N PHE A 7 3.25 -4.15 -6.93
CA PHE A 7 2.43 -3.37 -6.01
C PHE A 7 1.06 -3.99 -5.83
N VAL A 8 0.44 -4.43 -6.92
CA VAL A 8 -0.87 -5.09 -6.91
C VAL A 8 -0.79 -6.41 -6.15
N GLN A 9 0.29 -7.17 -6.31
CA GLN A 9 0.53 -8.39 -5.54
C GLN A 9 0.70 -8.11 -4.05
N ALA A 10 1.49 -7.11 -3.66
CA ALA A 10 1.67 -6.74 -2.26
C ALA A 10 0.40 -6.19 -1.59
N GLN A 11 -0.54 -5.65 -2.38
CA GLN A 11 -1.85 -5.20 -1.89
C GLN A 11 -2.81 -6.36 -1.58
N GLN A 12 -2.54 -7.59 -2.05
CA GLN A 12 -3.38 -8.76 -1.76
C GLN A 12 -3.45 -8.99 -0.24
N GLY A 13 -4.67 -8.99 0.30
CA GLY A 13 -4.91 -9.12 1.74
C GLY A 13 -4.75 -7.85 2.58
N HIS A 14 -4.26 -6.75 2.00
CA HIS A 14 -4.04 -5.48 2.71
C HIS A 14 -4.90 -4.32 2.18
N TYR A 15 -5.41 -4.42 0.95
CA TYR A 15 -6.15 -3.33 0.32
C TYR A 15 -7.39 -2.91 1.12
N GLU A 16 -8.24 -3.86 1.50
CA GLU A 16 -9.46 -3.60 2.29
C GLU A 16 -9.15 -2.96 3.64
N GLN A 17 -8.09 -3.41 4.29
CA GLN A 17 -7.62 -2.85 5.56
C GLN A 17 -7.12 -1.41 5.39
N ALA A 18 -6.29 -1.16 4.37
CA ALA A 18 -5.80 0.17 4.04
C ALA A 18 -6.96 1.14 3.74
N LEU A 19 -7.96 0.68 2.97
CA LEU A 19 -9.14 1.46 2.63
C LEU A 19 -9.98 1.80 3.88
N ALA A 20 -10.16 0.83 4.79
CA ALA A 20 -10.85 1.05 6.06
C ALA A 20 -10.11 2.07 6.95
N GLU A 21 -8.79 1.95 7.09
CA GLU A 21 -7.95 2.87 7.87
C GLU A 21 -7.95 4.28 7.29
N LEU A 22 -7.88 4.42 5.96
CA LEU A 22 -7.97 5.70 5.27
C LEU A 22 -9.33 6.37 5.49
N ARG A 23 -10.42 5.61 5.40
CA ARG A 23 -11.79 6.11 5.69
C ARG A 23 -11.96 6.51 7.15
N ALA A 24 -11.34 5.78 8.07
CA ALA A 24 -11.32 6.12 9.49
C ALA A 24 -10.39 7.31 9.82
N GLY A 25 -9.55 7.76 8.87
CA GLY A 25 -8.60 8.84 9.06
C GLY A 25 -7.43 8.49 9.98
N HIS A 26 -7.18 7.20 10.23
CA HIS A 26 -6.15 6.75 11.16
C HIS A 26 -5.49 5.46 10.68
N LYS A 27 -4.24 5.57 10.21
CA LYS A 27 -3.43 4.43 9.77
C LYS A 27 -2.81 3.72 10.97
N THR A 28 -3.00 2.41 11.06
CA THR A 28 -2.47 1.56 12.14
C THR A 28 -1.62 0.39 11.63
N SER A 29 -1.66 0.10 10.32
CA SER A 29 -1.04 -1.13 9.78
C SER A 29 0.02 -0.87 8.71
N HIS A 30 0.79 -1.90 8.34
CA HIS A 30 2.00 -1.77 7.53
C HIS A 30 1.76 -1.95 6.02
N TRP A 31 1.12 -0.97 5.39
CA TRP A 31 0.79 -1.03 3.95
C TRP A 31 1.29 0.15 3.10
N ILE A 32 1.88 1.19 3.71
CA ILE A 32 2.15 2.46 3.03
C ILE A 32 3.04 2.31 1.80
N TRP A 33 4.06 1.45 1.86
CA TRP A 33 5.06 1.29 0.81
C TRP A 33 4.52 0.72 -0.51
N PHE A 34 3.35 0.07 -0.47
CA PHE A 34 2.76 -0.57 -1.64
C PHE A 34 1.34 -0.11 -1.98
N VAL A 35 0.69 0.67 -1.11
CA VAL A 35 -0.57 1.38 -1.43
C VAL A 35 -0.30 2.83 -1.87
N LEU A 36 0.65 3.52 -1.23
CA LEU A 36 1.09 4.89 -1.57
C LEU A 36 2.62 4.92 -1.69
N PRO A 37 3.20 4.28 -2.73
CA PRO A 37 4.65 4.13 -2.87
C PRO A 37 5.36 5.47 -3.10
N GLN A 38 6.55 5.61 -2.52
CA GLN A 38 7.44 6.75 -2.74
C GLN A 38 8.46 6.52 -3.86
N LEU A 39 9.18 7.58 -4.26
CA LEU A 39 10.30 7.46 -5.18
C LEU A 39 11.40 6.57 -4.59
N GLN A 40 12.08 5.84 -5.46
CA GLN A 40 13.22 5.03 -5.07
C GLN A 40 14.35 5.93 -4.53
N GLY A 41 14.93 5.54 -3.39
CA GLY A 41 16.03 6.29 -2.75
C GLY A 41 15.59 7.30 -1.68
N LEU A 42 14.28 7.43 -1.42
CA LEU A 42 13.74 8.25 -0.32
C LEU A 42 13.51 7.45 0.98
N GLY A 43 14.05 6.24 1.06
CA GLY A 43 13.93 5.34 2.22
C GLY A 43 14.86 5.72 3.34
#